data_AF-A0AB73TL44-F1
#
_entry.id   AF-A0AB73TL44-F1
#
_cell.length_a   1.000
_cell.length_b   1.000
_cell.length_c   1.000
_cell.angle_alpha   90.00
_cell.angle_beta   90.00
_cell.angle_gamma   90.00
#
_symmetry.space_group_name_H-M   'P 1'
#
loop_
_entity.id
_entity.type
_entity.pdbx_description
1 polymer ?
#
loop_
_entity_poly.entity_id
_entity_poly.type
_entity_poly.pdbx_seq_one_letter_code
_entity_poly.pdbx_strand_id
1 'polypeptide(L)'
;MKKSHIVTLATIFLLCVAAFFFFTNSPKNNKHITASTATTESTIKTETVYPSLNELKQLQGSDIEILGKTQITTVLFQNKNMAILTTENDKEIQLPLIVTDKKNNLFEIPSLTYSKKNLKVGEVFGLAKKDNHYLAYKL
;
A
#
# COMPACT_ATOMS: atom_id res chain seq x y z
N MET A 1 32.81 -35.87 29.81
CA MET A 1 31.42 -35.44 29.49
C MET A 1 30.65 -36.61 28.91
N LYS A 2 29.59 -37.06 29.59
CA LYS A 2 28.83 -38.25 29.19
C LYS A 2 28.10 -37.97 27.87
N LYS A 3 28.27 -38.84 26.88
CA LYS A 3 27.68 -38.76 25.52
C LYS A 3 26.16 -38.46 25.54
N SER A 4 25.47 -38.81 26.62
CA SER A 4 24.07 -38.51 26.88
C SER A 4 23.71 -37.02 26.82
N HIS A 5 24.56 -36.10 27.34
CA HIS A 5 24.23 -34.66 27.34
C HIS A 5 24.31 -34.01 25.96
N ILE A 6 25.17 -34.55 25.07
CA ILE A 6 25.32 -34.07 23.69
C ILE A 6 24.08 -34.46 22.88
N VAL A 7 23.54 -35.67 23.11
CA VAL A 7 22.34 -36.14 22.43
C VAL A 7 21.12 -35.30 22.83
N THR A 8 20.96 -34.98 24.11
CA THR A 8 19.85 -34.14 24.59
C THR A 8 19.91 -32.72 24.01
N LEU A 9 21.10 -32.12 23.93
CA LEU A 9 21.27 -30.78 23.38
C LEU A 9 21.01 -30.76 21.86
N ALA A 10 21.43 -31.78 21.13
CA ALA A 10 21.17 -31.92 19.70
C ALA A 10 19.66 -32.09 19.41
N THR A 11 18.93 -32.84 20.23
CA THR A 11 17.48 -33.01 20.07
C THR A 11 16.69 -31.71 20.33
N ILE A 12 17.12 -30.92 21.32
CA ILE A 12 16.48 -29.63 21.62
C ILE A 12 16.72 -28.62 20.49
N PHE A 13 17.96 -28.56 19.99
CA PHE A 13 18.30 -27.69 18.86
C PHE A 13 17.48 -28.02 17.61
N LEU A 14 17.31 -29.30 17.29
CA LEU A 14 16.55 -29.74 16.12
C LEU A 14 15.05 -29.40 16.22
N LEU A 15 14.47 -29.47 17.43
CA LEU A 15 13.10 -29.03 17.68
C LEU A 15 12.92 -27.51 17.51
N CYS A 16 13.87 -26.70 17.95
CA CYS A 16 13.83 -25.25 17.78
C CYS A 16 13.90 -24.84 16.29
N VAL A 17 14.75 -25.49 15.50
CA VAL A 17 14.86 -25.20 14.05
C VAL A 17 13.59 -25.58 13.30
N ALA A 18 12.96 -26.71 13.64
CA ALA A 18 11.69 -27.12 13.04
C ALA A 18 10.54 -26.15 13.34
N ALA A 19 10.44 -25.67 14.58
CA ALA A 19 9.44 -24.67 14.98
C ALA A 19 9.66 -23.32 14.26
N PHE A 20 10.92 -22.89 14.11
CA PHE A 20 11.25 -21.66 13.40
C PHE A 20 10.86 -21.74 11.92
N PHE A 21 11.16 -22.86 11.24
CA PHE A 21 10.76 -23.06 9.84
C PHE A 21 9.23 -23.08 9.65
N PHE A 22 8.46 -23.66 10.58
CA PHE A 22 6.99 -23.63 10.53
C PHE A 22 6.43 -22.22 10.72
N PHE A 23 7.05 -21.41 11.58
CA PHE A 23 6.61 -20.04 11.82
C PHE A 23 6.94 -19.10 10.64
N THR A 24 8.10 -19.27 9.99
CA THR A 24 8.50 -18.43 8.84
C THR A 24 7.87 -18.88 7.52
N ASN A 25 7.58 -20.17 7.36
CA ASN A 25 6.99 -20.74 6.13
C ASN A 25 5.53 -21.12 6.29
N SER A 26 4.82 -20.54 7.27
CA SER A 26 3.37 -20.69 7.34
C SER A 26 2.76 -20.22 6.01
N PRO A 27 2.14 -21.11 5.22
CA PRO A 27 1.48 -20.70 3.99
C PRO A 27 0.40 -19.70 4.38
N LYS A 28 0.42 -18.51 3.79
CA LYS A 28 -0.69 -17.56 3.90
C LYS A 28 -1.93 -18.30 3.43
N ASN A 29 -2.78 -18.69 4.39
CA ASN A 29 -4.07 -19.29 4.13
C ASN A 29 -4.91 -18.20 3.45
N ASN A 30 -4.89 -18.20 2.12
CA ASN A 30 -5.88 -17.48 1.33
C ASN A 30 -7.21 -18.17 1.58
N LYS A 31 -7.87 -17.78 2.66
CA LYS A 31 -9.25 -18.11 2.92
C LYS A 31 -10.04 -17.42 1.83
N HIS A 32 -10.32 -18.16 0.75
CA HIS A 32 -11.37 -17.81 -0.19
C HIS A 32 -12.70 -17.91 0.56
N ILE A 33 -13.09 -16.82 1.22
CA ILE A 33 -14.43 -16.68 1.76
C ILE A 33 -15.32 -16.39 0.56
N THR A 34 -15.94 -17.44 0.04
CA THR A 34 -17.11 -17.31 -0.83
C THR A 34 -18.25 -16.76 0.02
N ALA A 35 -18.42 -15.44 0.04
CA ALA A 35 -19.66 -14.82 0.45
C ALA A 35 -20.48 -14.54 -0.81
N SER A 36 -21.37 -15.45 -1.16
CA SER A 36 -22.48 -15.12 -2.06
C SER A 36 -23.43 -14.20 -1.28
N THR A 37 -23.41 -12.91 -1.59
CA THR A 37 -24.60 -12.05 -1.42
C THR A 37 -24.60 -11.00 -2.52
N ALA A 38 -25.70 -11.01 -3.28
CA ALA A 38 -26.25 -9.99 -4.15
C ALA A 38 -25.29 -9.29 -5.13
N THR A 39 -25.41 -9.71 -6.38
CA THR A 39 -25.19 -8.93 -7.60
C THR A 39 -25.46 -7.45 -7.40
N THR A 40 -24.40 -6.66 -7.44
CA THR A 40 -24.39 -5.44 -8.25
C THR A 40 -23.06 -5.43 -8.96
N GLU A 41 -23.00 -6.16 -10.08
CA GLU A 41 -21.97 -5.93 -11.09
C GLU A 41 -22.18 -4.52 -11.64
N SER A 42 -21.62 -3.53 -10.95
CA SER A 42 -21.24 -2.31 -11.62
C SER A 42 -19.90 -2.60 -12.28
N THR A 43 -19.98 -3.23 -13.46
CA THR A 43 -18.92 -3.15 -14.45
C THR A 43 -18.84 -1.68 -14.86
N ILE A 44 -18.13 -0.89 -14.07
CA ILE A 44 -17.54 0.34 -14.56
C ILE A 44 -16.05 0.09 -14.51
N LYS A 45 -15.47 -0.04 -15.71
CA LYS A 45 -14.09 0.34 -15.97
C LYS A 45 -13.98 1.82 -15.60
N THR A 46 -13.97 2.16 -14.31
CA THR A 46 -13.74 3.51 -13.84
C THR A 46 -12.23 3.63 -13.75
N GLU A 47 -11.66 4.41 -14.67
CA GLU A 47 -10.54 5.24 -14.31
C GLU A 47 -10.86 5.82 -12.93
N THR A 48 -10.09 5.47 -11.91
CA THR A 48 -10.44 5.80 -10.53
C THR A 48 -10.47 7.33 -10.42
N VAL A 49 -11.68 7.91 -10.41
CA VAL A 49 -11.87 9.36 -10.36
C VAL A 49 -11.68 9.78 -8.91
N TYR A 50 -10.80 10.76 -8.67
CA TYR A 50 -10.61 11.32 -7.35
C TYR A 50 -11.97 11.76 -6.76
N PRO A 51 -12.40 11.23 -5.60
CA PRO A 51 -13.63 11.68 -4.96
C PRO A 51 -13.50 13.15 -4.56
N SER A 52 -14.58 13.90 -4.50
CA SER A 52 -14.58 15.20 -3.84
C SER A 52 -14.27 15.07 -2.36
N LEU A 53 -13.84 16.16 -1.71
CA LEU A 53 -13.58 16.16 -0.27
C LEU A 53 -14.81 15.77 0.56
N ASN A 54 -16.01 16.16 0.12
CA ASN A 54 -17.26 15.79 0.81
C ASN A 54 -17.56 14.30 0.68
N GLU A 55 -17.39 13.73 -0.52
CA GLU A 55 -17.53 12.28 -0.72
C GLU A 55 -16.50 11.50 0.09
N LEU A 56 -15.24 11.99 0.14
CA LEU A 56 -14.21 11.35 0.94
C LEU A 56 -14.58 11.30 2.43
N LYS A 57 -15.11 12.41 2.98
CA LYS A 57 -15.59 12.46 4.37
C LYS A 57 -16.78 11.53 4.62
N GLN A 58 -17.67 11.36 3.64
CA GLN A 58 -18.78 10.41 3.77
C GLN A 58 -18.31 8.96 3.73
N LEU A 59 -17.31 8.65 2.88
CA LEU A 59 -16.77 7.30 2.72
C LEU A 59 -15.88 6.87 3.89
N GLN A 60 -15.09 7.80 4.44
CA GLN A 60 -14.06 7.51 5.43
C GLN A 60 -14.47 7.92 6.84
N GLY A 61 -15.46 8.78 7.01
CA GLY A 61 -15.78 9.43 8.27
C GLY A 61 -15.15 10.82 8.40
N SER A 62 -15.52 11.53 9.47
CA SER A 62 -15.05 12.89 9.74
C SER A 62 -13.64 12.96 10.34
N ASP A 63 -13.06 11.82 10.72
CA ASP A 63 -11.77 11.64 11.38
C ASP A 63 -10.57 11.57 10.41
N ILE A 64 -10.64 12.29 9.29
CA ILE A 64 -9.55 12.38 8.31
C ILE A 64 -8.72 13.65 8.51
N GLU A 65 -7.39 13.51 8.53
CA GLU A 65 -6.46 14.64 8.53
C GLU A 65 -6.30 15.15 7.09
N ILE A 66 -6.67 16.41 6.84
CA ILE A 66 -6.53 17.02 5.52
C ILE A 66 -5.12 17.61 5.40
N LEU A 67 -4.33 17.10 4.45
CA LEU A 67 -2.96 17.54 4.18
C LEU A 67 -2.90 18.58 3.05
N GLY A 68 -4.04 18.86 2.40
CA GLY A 68 -4.18 19.95 1.44
C GLY A 68 -3.70 19.61 0.03
N LYS A 69 -3.41 20.66 -0.74
CA LYS A 69 -2.92 20.53 -2.12
C LYS A 69 -1.56 19.86 -2.14
N THR A 70 -1.41 18.84 -3.00
CA THR A 70 -0.18 18.05 -3.10
C THR A 70 0.17 17.82 -4.56
N GLN A 71 1.46 17.90 -4.89
CA GLN A 71 2.00 17.63 -6.23
C GLN A 71 3.00 16.48 -6.20
N ILE A 72 3.00 15.64 -7.23
CA ILE A 72 4.09 14.67 -7.45
C ILE A 72 5.28 15.42 -8.06
N THR A 73 6.31 15.69 -7.27
CA THR A 73 7.46 16.52 -7.70
C THR A 73 8.59 15.68 -8.27
N THR A 74 8.85 14.50 -7.72
CA THR A 74 9.94 13.62 -8.15
C THR A 74 9.49 12.17 -8.20
N VAL A 75 10.00 11.43 -9.18
CA VAL A 75 9.78 9.99 -9.32
C VAL A 75 11.10 9.28 -9.61
N LEU A 76 11.39 8.27 -8.80
CA LEU A 76 12.61 7.46 -8.88
C LEU A 76 12.25 6.05 -9.39
N PHE A 77 12.25 5.87 -10.71
CA PHE A 77 11.94 4.59 -11.37
C PHE A 77 13.06 3.54 -11.25
N GLN A 78 14.28 3.96 -10.97
CA GLN A 78 15.44 3.06 -10.88
C GLN A 78 15.84 2.92 -9.41
N ASN A 79 16.16 1.69 -9.01
CA ASN A 79 16.59 1.27 -7.66
C ASN A 79 15.49 1.25 -6.59
N LYS A 80 14.76 2.35 -6.38
CA LYS A 80 13.87 2.51 -5.22
C LYS A 80 12.38 2.38 -5.53
N ASN A 81 11.96 2.61 -6.77
CA ASN A 81 10.54 2.68 -7.17
C ASN A 81 9.73 3.53 -6.19
N MET A 82 10.03 4.83 -6.17
CA MET A 82 9.47 5.75 -5.18
C MET A 82 9.01 7.06 -5.81
N ALA A 83 7.85 7.56 -5.39
CA ALA A 83 7.34 8.88 -5.70
C ALA A 83 7.56 9.80 -4.49
N ILE A 84 7.96 11.04 -4.75
CA ILE A 84 8.03 12.12 -3.77
C ILE A 84 6.89 13.07 -4.07
N LEU A 85 6.04 13.26 -3.06
CA LEU A 85 4.89 14.14 -3.09
C LEU A 85 5.22 15.34 -2.21
N THR A 86 5.03 16.55 -2.73
CA THR A 86 5.24 17.79 -1.98
C THR A 86 3.89 18.44 -1.71
N THR A 87 3.57 18.65 -0.43
CA THR A 87 2.34 19.34 -0.02
C THR A 87 2.51 20.86 -0.14
N GLU A 88 1.40 21.60 -0.01
CA GLU A 88 1.38 23.07 -0.02
C GLU A 88 2.25 23.73 1.08
N ASN A 89 2.58 22.99 2.13
CA ASN A 89 3.45 23.43 3.22
C ASN A 89 4.90 22.95 3.04
N ASP A 90 5.30 22.64 1.79
CA ASP A 90 6.62 22.13 1.41
C ASP A 90 7.04 20.83 2.11
N LYS A 91 6.08 20.08 2.67
CA LYS A 91 6.36 18.78 3.30
C LYS A 91 6.48 17.71 2.22
N GLU A 92 7.57 16.96 2.27
CA GLU A 92 7.78 15.81 1.40
C GLU A 92 7.23 14.52 2.01
N ILE A 93 6.52 13.75 1.19
CA ILE A 93 5.99 12.43 1.52
C ILE A 93 6.51 11.47 0.47
N GLN A 94 7.17 10.40 0.94
CA GLN A 94 7.74 9.38 0.07
C GLN A 94 6.82 8.16 0.07
N LEU A 95 6.34 7.79 -1.13
CA LEU A 95 5.47 6.62 -1.30
C LEU A 95 6.05 5.66 -2.34
N PRO A 96 5.93 4.34 -2.13
CA PRO A 96 6.32 3.37 -3.13
C PRO A 96 5.42 3.51 -4.37
N LEU A 97 6.02 3.32 -5.55
CA LEU A 97 5.30 3.29 -6.82
C LEU A 97 5.49 1.96 -7.54
N ILE A 98 4.62 1.71 -8.51
CA ILE A 98 4.76 0.64 -9.51
C ILE A 98 4.78 1.32 -10.88
N VAL A 99 5.82 1.04 -11.67
CA VAL A 99 5.89 1.55 -13.05
C VAL A 99 4.92 0.76 -13.91
N THR A 100 3.93 1.42 -14.50
CA THR A 100 2.94 0.80 -15.38
C THR A 100 3.32 0.93 -16.85
N ASP A 101 3.91 2.06 -17.23
CA ASP A 101 4.44 2.27 -18.58
C ASP A 101 5.74 3.07 -18.53
N LYS A 102 6.85 2.37 -18.74
CA LYS A 102 8.19 2.97 -18.74
C LYS A 102 8.43 3.92 -19.93
N LYS A 103 7.79 3.68 -21.08
CA LYS A 103 7.98 4.51 -22.28
C LYS A 103 7.32 5.87 -22.10
N ASN A 104 6.16 5.89 -21.46
CA ASN A 104 5.36 7.09 -21.23
C ASN A 104 5.54 7.70 -19.83
N ASN A 105 6.46 7.14 -19.01
CA ASN A 105 6.71 7.53 -17.62
C ASN A 105 5.44 7.50 -16.75
N LEU A 106 4.59 6.49 -16.96
CA LEU A 106 3.38 6.29 -16.16
C LEU A 106 3.64 5.33 -15.01
N PHE A 107 2.97 5.58 -13.90
CA PHE A 107 3.08 4.77 -12.70
C PHE A 107 1.82 4.84 -11.83
N GLU A 108 1.77 3.93 -10.87
CA GLU A 108 0.77 3.85 -9.81
C GLU A 108 1.45 4.08 -8.46
N ILE A 109 0.72 4.64 -7.50
CA ILE A 109 1.12 4.67 -6.09
C ILE A 109 0.16 3.75 -5.33
N PRO A 110 0.49 2.46 -5.09
CA PRO A 110 -0.46 1.49 -4.53
C PRO A 110 -0.94 1.82 -3.11
N SER A 111 -0.12 2.57 -2.36
CA SER A 111 -0.44 3.02 -1.00
C SER A 111 -1.35 4.25 -0.95
N LEU A 112 -1.63 4.86 -2.11
CA LEU A 112 -2.48 6.03 -2.24
C LEU A 112 -3.88 5.59 -2.70
N THR A 113 -4.82 5.57 -1.76
CA THR A 113 -6.21 5.16 -2.03
C THR A 113 -6.92 6.21 -2.89
N TYR A 114 -7.83 5.76 -3.76
CA TYR A 114 -8.54 6.59 -4.75
C TYR A 114 -7.64 7.25 -5.80
N SER A 115 -6.37 6.85 -5.85
CA SER A 115 -5.45 7.31 -6.88
C SER A 115 -5.81 6.78 -8.26
N LYS A 116 -5.56 7.59 -9.28
CA LYS A 116 -5.52 7.12 -10.67
C LYS A 116 -4.37 6.14 -10.86
N LYS A 117 -4.52 5.30 -11.89
CA LYS A 117 -3.54 4.25 -12.26
C LYS A 117 -2.39 4.70 -13.18
N ASN A 118 -2.56 5.83 -13.85
CA ASN A 118 -1.62 6.31 -14.86
C ASN A 118 -1.09 7.69 -14.47
N LEU A 119 -0.52 7.79 -13.27
CA LEU A 119 0.01 9.04 -12.75
C LEU A 119 1.23 9.49 -13.55
N LYS A 120 1.46 10.80 -13.54
CA LYS A 120 2.64 11.46 -14.09
C LYS A 120 3.26 12.40 -13.07
N VAL A 121 4.56 12.63 -13.21
CA VAL A 121 5.24 13.73 -12.50
C VAL A 121 4.55 15.05 -12.87
N GLY A 122 4.35 15.90 -11.88
CA GLY A 122 3.66 17.18 -12.00
C GLY A 122 2.15 17.10 -11.74
N GLU A 123 1.54 15.92 -11.65
CA GLU A 123 0.13 15.81 -11.26
C GLU A 123 -0.12 16.39 -9.87
N VAL A 124 -1.30 17.02 -9.73
CA VAL A 124 -1.73 17.70 -8.52
C VAL A 124 -3.09 17.17 -8.09
N PHE A 125 -3.25 16.90 -6.80
CA PHE A 125 -4.49 16.45 -6.18
C PHE A 125 -4.54 16.87 -4.71
N GLY A 126 -5.69 16.69 -4.08
CA GLY A 126 -5.84 16.84 -2.63
C GLY A 126 -5.36 15.59 -1.93
N LEU A 127 -4.62 15.75 -0.84
CA LEU A 127 -4.15 14.64 -0.02
C LEU A 127 -4.76 14.69 1.37
N ALA A 128 -5.25 13.55 1.84
CA ALA A 128 -5.68 13.36 3.21
C ALA A 128 -5.01 12.10 3.79
N LYS A 129 -5.03 12.00 5.11
CA LYS A 129 -4.50 10.87 5.86
C LYS A 129 -5.54 10.36 6.84
N LYS A 130 -5.68 9.05 6.90
CA LYS A 130 -6.45 8.36 7.93
C LYS A 130 -5.61 7.21 8.47
N ASP A 131 -5.38 7.22 9.78
CA ASP A 131 -4.45 6.31 10.44
C ASP A 131 -3.07 6.32 9.78
N ASN A 132 -2.70 5.23 9.09
CA ASN A 132 -1.43 5.10 8.37
C ASN A 132 -1.60 5.02 6.84
N HIS A 133 -2.77 5.42 6.32
CA HIS A 133 -3.11 5.38 4.90
C HIS A 133 -3.29 6.77 4.33
N TYR A 134 -2.85 6.93 3.08
CA TYR A 134 -3.04 8.16 2.32
C TYR A 134 -4.22 8.03 1.37
N LEU A 135 -4.98 9.11 1.25
CA LEU A 135 -6.22 9.19 0.48
C LEU A 135 -6.10 10.36 -0.49
N ALA A 136 -6.26 10.12 -1.79
CA ALA A 136 -6.33 11.17 -2.79
C ALA A 136 -7.77 11.67 -2.94
N TYR A 137 -7.94 12.98 -3.14
CA TYR A 137 -9.23 13.59 -3.44
C TYR A 137 -9.09 14.72 -4.46
N LYS A 138 -10.21 15.12 -5.04
CA LYS A 138 -10.31 16.17 -6.04
C LYS A 138 -10.23 17.54 -5.35
N LEU A 139 -9.31 18.38 -5.82
CA LEU A 139 -9.20 19.79 -5.42
C LEU A 139 -10.41 20.61 -5.85
#